data_AF-A0A7S2PK86-F1
#
_entry.id   AF-A0A7S2PK86-F1
#
_cell.length_a   1.000
_cell.length_b   1.000
_cell.length_c   1.000
_cell.angle_alpha   90.00
_cell.angle_beta   90.00
_cell.angle_gamma   90.00
#
_symmetry.space_group_name_H-M   'P 1'
#
loop_
_entity.id
_entity.type
_entity.pdbx_description
1 polymer ?
#
loop_
_entity_poly.entity_id
_entity_poly.type
_entity_poly.pdbx_seq_one_letter_code
_entity_poly.pdbx_strand_id
1 'polypeptide(L)'
;DINSTCLKGLLSELPSSCSTLACQNVLPKMLHGITSHPLVEVKEECTDVFHDFLKRFGDNRVMQWSDQENMATSLLNLLKPKQYKSSLRKKVIACVGALSAVLADRQLDSLMRTLLADVRAAATKAEKQKYIQCIGTVSRNVGFRIGQHLKEIAPLFLQIVNQATEGDVSMDGENEQDHEVVENCLNAFESFVLRCSKEIAPHLDELCTVTLSLIAYDPNFYDSGDADNAMDEGFDEFDDDGLVDSDDDDNSWKVRRAALKVLAAMVRGLPDKLEDIYETFAGPLIARFQEREESVRLDVFSTFGEMARSAVVKGQGALAGGGGEPA
;
A
#
# COMPACT_ATOMS: atom_id res chain seq x y z
N ASP A 1 7.28 15.68 23.01
CA ASP A 1 6.88 14.33 23.44
C ASP A 1 5.78 14.36 24.50
N ILE A 2 6.08 14.53 25.80
CA ILE A 2 5.07 14.47 26.90
C ILE A 2 3.83 15.33 26.65
N ASN A 3 4.01 16.59 26.23
CA ASN A 3 2.88 17.50 25.98
C ASN A 3 1.98 17.03 24.81
N SER A 4 2.57 16.41 23.78
CA SER A 4 1.84 15.85 22.63
C SER A 4 1.03 14.65 23.08
N THR A 5 1.66 13.74 23.83
CA THR A 5 1.00 12.56 24.40
C THR A 5 -0.17 12.94 25.32
N CYS A 6 0.01 13.93 26.20
CA CYS A 6 -1.08 14.45 27.03
C CYS A 6 -2.22 15.05 26.20
N LEU A 7 -1.91 15.81 25.15
CA LEU A 7 -2.93 16.41 24.28
C LEU A 7 -3.70 15.34 23.51
N LYS A 8 -3.04 14.29 23.01
CA LYS A 8 -3.70 13.16 22.36
C LYS A 8 -4.61 12.40 23.31
N GLY A 9 -4.14 12.12 24.53
CA GLY A 9 -4.96 11.49 25.57
C GLY A 9 -6.19 12.34 25.92
N LEU A 10 -6.04 13.67 25.94
CA LEU A 10 -7.17 14.57 26.13
C LEU A 10 -8.15 14.49 24.94
N LEU A 11 -7.65 14.50 23.70
CA LEU A 11 -8.49 14.40 22.51
C LEU A 11 -9.28 13.07 22.45
N SER A 12 -8.68 11.96 22.87
CA SER A 12 -9.36 10.65 22.89
C SER A 12 -10.49 10.57 23.91
N GLU A 13 -10.34 11.27 25.04
CA GLU A 13 -11.33 11.29 26.13
C GLU A 13 -12.42 12.35 25.95
N LEU A 14 -12.20 13.36 25.09
CA LEU A 14 -13.18 14.42 24.88
C LEU A 14 -14.50 13.89 24.28
N PRO A 15 -15.67 14.27 24.85
CA PRO A 15 -16.97 13.96 24.26
C PRO A 15 -17.15 14.58 22.88
N SER A 16 -17.93 13.94 22.01
CA SER A 16 -18.22 14.44 20.65
C SER A 16 -18.89 15.82 20.63
N SER A 17 -19.58 16.20 21.72
CA SER A 17 -20.15 17.54 21.91
C SER A 17 -19.12 18.66 22.00
N CYS A 18 -17.87 18.33 22.35
CA CYS A 18 -16.77 19.29 22.46
C CYS A 18 -16.06 19.57 21.13
N SER A 19 -16.54 19.00 20.02
CA SER A 19 -15.92 19.15 18.69
C SER A 19 -15.69 20.61 18.29
N THR A 20 -16.69 21.48 18.49
CA THR A 20 -16.58 22.92 18.19
C THR A 20 -15.47 23.59 18.96
N LEU A 21 -15.38 23.32 20.26
CA LEU A 21 -14.34 23.89 21.11
C LEU A 21 -12.96 23.38 20.69
N ALA A 22 -12.85 22.08 20.40
CA ALA A 22 -11.61 21.45 19.97
C ALA A 22 -11.16 22.01 18.60
N CYS A 23 -12.05 22.17 17.64
CA CYS A 23 -11.76 22.82 16.35
C CYS A 23 -11.30 24.27 16.52
N GLN A 24 -11.94 25.05 17.39
CA GLN A 24 -11.56 26.45 17.59
C GLN A 24 -10.20 26.64 18.27
N ASN A 25 -9.81 25.71 19.15
CA ASN A 25 -8.64 25.89 20.02
C ASN A 25 -7.43 25.02 19.65
N VAL A 26 -7.65 23.83 19.09
CA VAL A 26 -6.60 22.86 18.78
C VAL A 26 -6.18 22.99 17.32
N LEU A 27 -7.13 23.01 16.39
CA LEU A 27 -6.83 23.01 14.95
C LEU A 27 -5.91 24.18 14.52
N PRO A 28 -6.16 25.45 14.90
CA PRO A 28 -5.29 26.55 14.47
C PRO A 28 -3.86 26.42 15.01
N LYS A 29 -3.71 25.89 16.23
CA LYS A 29 -2.40 25.67 16.85
C LYS A 29 -1.63 24.55 16.16
N MET A 30 -2.32 23.47 15.79
CA MET A 30 -1.71 22.36 15.05
C MET A 30 -1.28 22.80 13.66
N LEU A 31 -2.14 23.50 12.92
CA LEU A 31 -1.78 24.03 11.60
C LEU A 31 -0.62 25.02 11.68
N HIS A 32 -0.62 25.94 12.65
CA HIS A 32 0.50 26.85 12.86
C HIS A 32 1.81 26.11 13.16
N GLY A 33 1.76 25.06 14.00
CA GLY A 33 2.93 24.22 14.28
C GLY A 33 3.47 23.49 13.04
N ILE A 34 2.58 23.01 12.17
CA ILE A 34 2.91 22.35 10.90
C ILE A 34 3.56 23.33 9.92
N THR A 35 2.96 24.52 9.74
CA THR A 35 3.37 25.46 8.69
C THR A 35 4.57 26.31 9.08
N SER A 36 4.56 26.85 10.30
CA SER A 36 5.38 28.02 10.65
C SER A 36 6.51 27.71 11.63
N HIS A 37 6.47 26.56 12.32
CA HIS A 37 7.48 26.25 13.32
C HIS A 37 8.83 25.85 12.67
N PRO A 38 10.00 26.33 13.16
CA PRO A 38 11.30 26.01 12.56
C PRO A 38 11.76 24.57 12.83
N LEU A 39 11.43 24.02 14.00
CA LEU A 39 11.83 22.66 14.41
C LEU A 39 10.97 21.58 13.75
N VAL A 40 11.63 20.58 13.14
CA VAL A 40 10.97 19.45 12.46
C VAL A 40 10.27 18.54 13.46
N GLU A 41 10.82 18.39 14.66
CA GLU A 41 10.23 17.60 15.76
C GLU A 41 8.86 18.16 16.15
N VAL A 42 8.70 19.48 16.18
CA VAL A 42 7.41 20.11 16.49
C VAL A 42 6.41 19.92 15.35
N LYS A 43 6.86 20.01 14.09
CA LYS A 43 6.01 19.70 12.93
C LYS A 43 5.53 18.26 12.99
N GLU A 44 6.40 17.33 13.37
CA GLU A 44 6.08 15.91 13.54
C GLU A 44 5.02 15.69 14.61
N GLU A 45 5.20 16.26 15.81
CA GLU A 45 4.23 16.13 16.90
C GLU A 45 2.89 16.81 16.56
N CYS A 46 2.91 18.00 15.97
CA CYS A 46 1.68 18.68 15.55
C CYS A 46 0.92 17.91 14.46
N THR A 47 1.64 17.29 13.52
CA THR A 47 1.02 16.43 12.48
C THR A 47 0.34 15.22 13.11
N ASP A 48 0.98 14.61 14.11
CA ASP A 48 0.48 13.42 14.77
C ASP A 48 -0.76 13.71 15.64
N VAL A 49 -0.72 14.82 16.41
CA VAL A 49 -1.91 15.31 17.13
C VAL A 49 -3.03 15.66 16.15
N PHE A 50 -2.72 16.27 15.00
CA PHE A 50 -3.72 16.61 13.99
C PHE A 50 -4.35 15.36 13.35
N HIS A 51 -3.57 14.31 13.14
CA HIS A 51 -4.08 13.03 12.67
C HIS A 51 -5.08 12.39 13.66
N ASP A 52 -4.76 12.36 14.95
CA ASP A 52 -5.68 11.85 15.98
C ASP A 52 -6.94 12.73 16.11
N PHE A 53 -6.77 14.03 15.98
CA PHE A 53 -7.87 14.98 15.93
C PHE A 53 -8.84 14.68 14.76
N LEU A 54 -8.32 14.46 13.55
CA LEU A 54 -9.12 14.12 12.37
C LEU A 54 -9.83 12.77 12.55
N LYS A 55 -9.17 11.76 13.13
CA LYS A 55 -9.81 10.47 13.41
C LYS A 55 -11.00 10.60 14.37
N ARG A 56 -10.91 11.49 15.36
CA ARG A 56 -11.95 11.66 16.39
C ARG A 56 -13.07 12.60 15.97
N PHE A 57 -12.73 13.73 15.36
CA PHE A 57 -13.66 14.84 15.10
C PHE A 57 -13.90 15.09 13.60
N GLY A 58 -13.24 14.34 12.72
CA GLY A 58 -13.29 14.48 11.26
C GLY A 58 -14.70 14.43 10.66
N ASP A 59 -15.51 13.45 11.09
CA ASP A 59 -16.86 13.21 10.57
C ASP A 59 -17.92 14.16 11.15
N ASN A 60 -17.51 15.13 11.98
CA ASN A 60 -18.46 16.09 12.54
C ASN A 60 -18.94 17.08 11.47
N ARG A 61 -20.04 16.75 10.79
CA ARG A 61 -20.65 17.53 9.70
C ARG A 61 -21.14 18.93 10.11
N VAL A 62 -21.21 19.24 11.40
CA VAL A 62 -21.50 20.61 11.90
C VAL A 62 -20.33 21.55 11.59
N MET A 63 -19.12 21.00 11.43
CA MET A 63 -17.92 21.73 11.07
C MET A 63 -17.78 21.78 9.54
N GLN A 64 -18.21 22.88 8.92
CA GLN A 64 -17.64 23.23 7.62
C GLN A 64 -16.19 23.64 7.86
N TRP A 65 -15.27 22.75 7.51
CA TRP A 65 -13.84 23.03 7.49
C TRP A 65 -13.59 24.18 6.52
N SER A 66 -13.46 25.40 7.04
CA SER A 66 -13.42 26.61 6.21
C SER A 66 -12.15 26.74 5.37
N ASP A 67 -11.12 25.93 5.64
CA ASP A 67 -9.82 26.01 4.97
C ASP A 67 -9.21 24.63 4.65
N GLN A 68 -10.00 23.74 4.06
CA GLN A 68 -9.57 22.39 3.67
C GLN A 68 -8.35 22.37 2.73
N GLU A 69 -8.28 23.34 1.83
CA GLU A 69 -7.21 23.43 0.83
C GLU A 69 -5.85 23.77 1.47
N ASN A 70 -5.82 24.70 2.41
CA ASN A 70 -4.60 25.02 3.15
C ASN A 70 -4.15 23.85 4.04
N MET A 71 -5.08 23.13 4.68
CA MET A 71 -4.74 21.94 5.47
C MET A 71 -4.06 20.87 4.59
N ALA A 72 -4.64 20.55 3.44
CA ALA A 72 -4.07 19.60 2.50
C ALA A 72 -2.70 20.07 1.98
N THR A 73 -2.60 21.33 1.54
CA THR A 73 -1.36 21.92 1.02
C THR A 73 -0.24 21.94 2.06
N SER A 74 -0.57 22.27 3.31
CA SER A 74 0.37 22.31 4.43
C SER A 74 0.98 20.94 4.70
N LEU A 75 0.15 19.88 4.69
CA LEU A 75 0.62 18.50 4.84
C LEU A 75 1.46 18.04 3.65
N LEU A 76 1.02 18.29 2.41
CA LEU A 76 1.79 17.93 1.22
C LEU A 76 3.15 18.62 1.17
N ASN A 77 3.24 19.87 1.63
CA ASN A 77 4.51 20.58 1.72
C ASN A 77 5.49 19.94 2.69
N LEU A 78 5.03 19.17 3.69
CA LEU A 78 5.90 18.36 4.54
C LEU A 78 6.42 17.10 3.83
N LEU A 79 5.82 16.65 2.73
CA LEU A 79 6.36 15.53 1.95
C LEU A 79 7.47 15.97 0.99
N LYS A 80 7.55 17.24 0.60
CA LYS A 80 8.49 17.71 -0.43
C LYS A 80 9.97 17.63 -0.01
N PRO A 81 10.40 18.09 1.18
CA PRO A 81 11.83 18.12 1.54
C PRO A 81 12.42 16.71 1.64
N LYS A 82 13.53 16.46 0.93
CA LYS A 82 14.20 15.16 0.91
C LYS A 82 14.82 14.79 2.27
N GLN A 83 15.26 15.80 3.03
CA GLN A 83 15.97 15.67 4.30
C GLN A 83 15.08 15.28 5.49
N TYR A 84 13.76 15.16 5.32
CA TYR A 84 12.87 14.80 6.41
C TYR A 84 12.88 13.30 6.69
N LYS A 85 12.94 12.97 7.98
CA LYS A 85 13.03 11.59 8.49
C LYS A 85 11.81 10.75 8.07
N SER A 86 12.00 9.43 7.98
CA SER A 86 10.92 8.47 7.67
C SER A 86 9.74 8.54 8.66
N SER A 87 10.02 8.83 9.95
CA SER A 87 9.00 9.02 10.99
C SER A 87 7.97 10.08 10.63
N LEU A 88 8.44 11.28 10.28
CA LEU A 88 7.59 12.40 9.86
C LEU A 88 6.81 12.06 8.60
N ARG A 89 7.46 11.47 7.57
CA ARG A 89 6.81 11.08 6.32
C ARG A 89 5.61 10.15 6.58
N LYS A 90 5.79 9.11 7.40
CA LYS A 90 4.72 8.17 7.77
C LYS A 90 3.56 8.86 8.47
N LYS A 91 3.85 9.75 9.43
CA LYS A 91 2.82 10.54 10.15
C LYS A 91 2.06 11.48 9.22
N VAL A 92 2.75 12.16 8.30
CA VAL A 92 2.12 13.04 7.29
C VAL A 92 1.21 12.23 6.36
N ILE A 93 1.68 11.10 5.83
CA ILE A 93 0.87 10.22 4.97
C ILE A 93 -0.40 9.74 5.70
N ALA A 94 -0.28 9.31 6.95
CA ALA A 94 -1.43 8.91 7.76
C ALA A 94 -2.41 10.07 7.99
N CYS A 95 -1.90 11.26 8.28
CA CYS A 95 -2.69 12.48 8.46
C CYS A 95 -3.42 12.88 7.18
N VAL A 96 -2.75 12.88 6.02
CA VAL A 96 -3.37 13.13 4.70
C VAL A 96 -4.46 12.10 4.42
N GLY A 97 -4.23 10.84 4.75
CA GLY A 97 -5.25 9.78 4.68
C GLY A 97 -6.50 10.12 5.47
N ALA A 98 -6.36 10.44 6.77
CA ALA A 98 -7.49 10.83 7.61
C ALA A 98 -8.18 12.12 7.13
N LEU A 99 -7.41 13.12 6.68
CA LEU A 99 -7.96 14.36 6.13
C LEU A 99 -8.76 14.08 4.86
N SER A 100 -8.25 13.24 3.96
CA SER A 100 -8.88 12.95 2.68
C SER A 100 -10.29 12.38 2.82
N ALA A 101 -10.56 11.62 3.89
CA ALA A 101 -11.90 11.10 4.19
C ALA A 101 -12.93 12.21 4.41
N VAL A 102 -12.50 13.38 4.90
CA VAL A 102 -13.38 14.50 5.29
C VAL A 102 -13.31 15.69 4.33
N LEU A 103 -12.41 15.67 3.34
CA LEU A 103 -12.35 16.66 2.27
C LEU A 103 -13.62 16.63 1.43
N ALA A 104 -14.08 17.80 0.97
CA ALA A 104 -15.05 17.86 -0.11
C ALA A 104 -14.42 17.44 -1.45
N ASP A 105 -15.26 17.02 -2.41
CA ASP A 105 -14.77 16.38 -3.65
C ASP A 105 -13.85 17.28 -4.48
N ARG A 106 -14.08 18.59 -4.48
CA ARG A 106 -13.20 19.57 -5.14
C ARG A 106 -11.79 19.57 -4.54
N GLN A 107 -11.69 19.56 -3.22
CA GLN A 107 -10.41 19.57 -2.51
C GLN A 107 -9.72 18.21 -2.61
N LEU A 108 -10.48 17.12 -2.61
CA LEU A 108 -9.95 15.79 -2.88
C LEU A 108 -9.37 15.69 -4.30
N ASP A 109 -10.05 16.24 -5.31
CA ASP A 109 -9.55 16.29 -6.68
C ASP A 109 -8.24 17.10 -6.77
N SER A 110 -8.17 18.26 -6.12
CA SER A 110 -6.93 19.07 -6.04
C SER A 110 -5.79 18.31 -5.35
N LEU A 111 -6.06 17.64 -4.23
CA LEU A 111 -5.10 16.80 -3.50
C LEU A 111 -4.55 15.69 -4.40
N MET A 112 -5.42 14.95 -5.09
CA MET A 112 -5.04 13.84 -5.96
C MET A 112 -4.25 14.29 -7.18
N ARG A 113 -4.63 15.41 -7.81
CA ARG A 113 -3.86 16.02 -8.91
C ARG A 113 -2.46 16.43 -8.47
N THR A 114 -2.34 17.02 -7.28
CA THR A 114 -1.04 17.42 -6.73
C THR A 114 -0.16 16.19 -6.49
N LEU A 115 -0.70 15.15 -5.85
CA LEU A 115 0.05 13.90 -5.62
C LEU A 115 0.49 13.23 -6.94
N LEU A 116 -0.38 13.21 -7.96
CA LEU A 116 -0.03 12.65 -9.26
C LEU A 116 1.06 13.47 -9.97
N ALA A 117 1.00 14.79 -9.91
CA ALA A 117 2.04 15.65 -10.44
C ALA A 117 3.38 15.42 -9.72
N ASP A 118 3.34 15.28 -8.39
CA ASP A 118 4.53 15.01 -7.58
C ASP A 118 5.15 13.63 -7.87
N VAL A 119 4.35 12.57 -8.11
CA VAL A 119 4.85 11.26 -8.57
C VAL A 119 5.56 11.38 -9.92
N ARG A 120 4.97 12.13 -10.86
CA ARG A 120 5.53 12.32 -12.21
C ARG A 120 6.80 13.19 -12.20
N ALA A 121 6.88 14.16 -11.30
CA ALA A 121 8.02 15.07 -11.17
C ALA A 121 9.19 14.50 -10.35
N ALA A 122 8.93 13.50 -9.51
CA ALA A 122 9.95 12.84 -8.70
C ALA A 122 11.04 12.19 -9.58
N ALA A 123 12.30 12.54 -9.29
CA ALA A 123 13.43 12.11 -10.12
C ALA A 123 13.92 10.71 -9.78
N THR A 124 13.78 10.29 -8.51
CA THR A 124 14.28 9.00 -8.01
C THR A 124 13.15 8.08 -7.58
N LYS A 125 13.41 6.77 -7.57
CA LYS A 125 12.50 5.74 -7.07
C LYS A 125 12.08 6.02 -5.61
N ALA A 126 13.06 6.30 -4.75
CA ALA A 126 12.83 6.70 -3.35
C ALA A 126 11.93 7.96 -3.18
N GLU A 127 12.01 8.92 -4.11
CA GLU A 127 11.11 10.08 -4.10
C GLU A 127 9.68 9.73 -4.52
N LYS A 128 9.52 8.83 -5.49
CA LYS A 128 8.19 8.37 -5.92
C LYS A 128 7.47 7.62 -4.80
N GLN A 129 8.17 6.79 -4.04
CA GLN A 129 7.60 5.94 -2.98
C GLN A 129 6.70 6.69 -2.00
N LYS A 130 7.14 7.84 -1.45
CA LYS A 130 6.35 8.59 -0.46
C LYS A 130 5.02 9.09 -1.02
N TYR A 131 4.98 9.45 -2.30
CA TYR A 131 3.76 9.91 -2.97
C TYR A 131 2.85 8.73 -3.35
N ILE A 132 3.42 7.61 -3.81
CA ILE A 132 2.71 6.36 -4.07
C ILE A 132 2.05 5.84 -2.78
N GLN A 133 2.79 5.78 -1.67
CA GLN A 133 2.28 5.42 -0.34
C GLN A 133 1.17 6.35 0.12
N CYS A 134 1.29 7.65 -0.17
CA CYS A 134 0.25 8.63 0.12
C CYS A 134 -1.03 8.34 -0.67
N ILE A 135 -0.93 8.12 -1.99
CA ILE A 135 -2.06 7.75 -2.85
C ILE A 135 -2.74 6.47 -2.37
N GLY A 136 -1.97 5.42 -2.06
CA GLY A 136 -2.53 4.16 -1.53
C GLY A 136 -3.23 4.35 -0.17
N THR A 137 -2.71 5.24 0.68
CA THR A 137 -3.33 5.56 1.97
C THR A 137 -4.60 6.41 1.81
N VAL A 138 -4.61 7.36 0.89
CA VAL A 138 -5.82 8.12 0.53
C VAL A 138 -6.89 7.17 0.01
N SER A 139 -6.55 6.27 -0.92
CA SER A 139 -7.46 5.25 -1.46
C SER A 139 -8.20 4.45 -0.39
N ARG A 140 -7.47 3.96 0.62
CA ARG A 140 -8.04 3.18 1.72
C ARG A 140 -9.03 3.97 2.57
N ASN A 141 -8.83 5.28 2.71
CA ASN A 141 -9.66 6.15 3.54
C ASN A 141 -10.86 6.74 2.80
N VAL A 142 -10.72 7.09 1.51
CA VAL A 142 -11.80 7.71 0.72
C VAL A 142 -12.70 6.69 0.01
N GLY A 143 -12.22 5.46 -0.18
CA GLY A 143 -12.96 4.40 -0.85
C GLY A 143 -13.32 4.77 -2.29
N PHE A 144 -14.59 4.63 -2.66
CA PHE A 144 -15.08 4.82 -4.04
C PHE A 144 -14.80 6.22 -4.61
N ARG A 145 -14.61 7.24 -3.76
CA ARG A 145 -14.38 8.63 -4.18
C ARG A 145 -13.08 8.82 -4.97
N ILE A 146 -12.13 7.87 -4.90
CA ILE A 146 -10.90 7.92 -5.70
C ILE A 146 -11.13 7.50 -7.17
N GLY A 147 -12.26 6.86 -7.47
CA GLY A 147 -12.52 6.18 -8.76
C GLY A 147 -12.26 7.06 -9.99
N GLN A 148 -12.66 8.33 -9.96
CA GLN A 148 -12.47 9.26 -11.07
C GLN A 148 -10.99 9.52 -11.45
N HIS A 149 -10.07 9.24 -10.53
CA HIS A 149 -8.63 9.42 -10.71
C HIS A 149 -7.93 8.15 -11.20
N LEU A 150 -8.57 6.97 -11.12
CA LEU A 150 -7.93 5.70 -11.47
C LEU A 150 -7.55 5.58 -12.93
N LYS A 151 -8.28 6.27 -13.83
CA LYS A 151 -7.93 6.41 -15.25
C LYS A 151 -6.51 6.96 -15.49
N GLU A 152 -5.95 7.70 -14.53
CA GLU A 152 -4.58 8.22 -14.59
C GLU A 152 -3.63 7.49 -13.64
N ILE A 153 -4.09 7.11 -12.44
CA ILE A 153 -3.27 6.46 -11.42
C ILE A 153 -2.87 5.04 -11.85
N ALA A 154 -3.84 4.24 -12.27
CA ALA A 154 -3.62 2.83 -12.61
C ALA A 154 -2.57 2.64 -13.72
N PRO A 155 -2.66 3.31 -14.90
CA PRO A 155 -1.64 3.14 -15.93
C PRO A 155 -0.27 3.66 -15.49
N LEU A 156 -0.22 4.75 -14.72
CA LEU A 156 1.05 5.26 -14.18
C LEU A 156 1.71 4.26 -13.24
N PHE A 157 0.93 3.61 -12.36
CA PHE A 157 1.47 2.64 -11.41
C PHE A 157 1.89 1.34 -12.10
N LEU A 158 1.12 0.86 -13.09
CA LEU A 158 1.52 -0.28 -13.93
C LEU A 158 2.82 0.01 -14.68
N GLN A 159 2.94 1.19 -15.29
CA GLN A 159 4.17 1.62 -15.94
C GLN A 159 5.36 1.61 -14.97
N ILE A 160 5.18 2.13 -13.76
CA ILE A 160 6.23 2.14 -12.72
C ILE A 160 6.63 0.71 -12.33
N VAL A 161 5.65 -0.19 -12.16
CA VAL A 161 5.93 -1.59 -11.83
C VAL A 161 6.69 -2.27 -12.96
N ASN A 162 6.21 -2.16 -14.19
CA ASN A 162 6.87 -2.76 -15.36
C ASN A 162 8.32 -2.28 -15.49
N GLN A 163 8.56 -0.96 -15.40
CA GLN A 163 9.91 -0.38 -15.45
C GLN A 163 10.83 -0.88 -14.34
N ALA A 164 10.30 -1.11 -13.14
CA ALA A 164 11.06 -1.64 -12.01
C ALA A 164 11.31 -3.16 -12.12
N THR A 165 10.64 -3.84 -13.05
CA THR A 165 10.73 -5.30 -13.27
C THR A 165 11.35 -5.68 -14.62
N GLU A 166 11.62 -4.72 -15.51
CA GLU A 166 12.18 -4.92 -16.85
C GLU A 166 13.70 -5.21 -16.88
N GLY A 167 14.41 -4.97 -15.77
CA GLY A 167 15.86 -5.16 -15.66
C GLY A 167 16.25 -6.58 -15.26
N ASP A 168 17.22 -7.15 -15.99
CA ASP A 168 17.96 -8.34 -15.56
C ASP A 168 18.66 -8.04 -14.24
N VAL A 169 18.64 -9.02 -13.34
CA VAL A 169 18.97 -8.93 -11.92
C VAL A 169 20.42 -8.47 -11.73
N SER A 170 20.68 -7.16 -11.71
CA SER A 170 22.00 -6.66 -11.36
C SER A 170 22.24 -6.96 -9.88
N MET A 171 23.38 -7.56 -9.56
CA MET A 171 23.90 -7.81 -8.20
C MET A 171 24.27 -6.52 -7.44
N ASP A 172 23.94 -5.37 -8.01
CA ASP A 172 24.21 -4.06 -7.44
C ASP A 172 22.89 -3.62 -6.78
N GLY A 173 22.89 -3.26 -5.49
CA GLY A 173 21.71 -3.01 -4.63
C GLY A 173 20.65 -1.97 -5.07
N GLU A 174 20.55 -1.60 -6.35
CA GLU A 174 19.43 -0.87 -6.95
C GLU A 174 18.10 -1.66 -6.91
N ASN A 175 18.17 -3.00 -6.79
CA ASN A 175 17.00 -3.87 -6.70
C ASN A 175 16.10 -3.55 -5.50
N GLU A 176 16.66 -3.07 -4.39
CA GLU A 176 15.87 -2.76 -3.19
C GLU A 176 14.86 -1.64 -3.45
N GLN A 177 15.28 -0.57 -4.12
CA GLN A 177 14.39 0.56 -4.43
C GLN A 177 13.32 0.16 -5.43
N ASP A 178 13.61 -0.78 -6.34
CA ASP A 178 12.63 -1.39 -7.22
C ASP A 178 11.60 -2.20 -6.44
N HIS A 179 12.06 -3.11 -5.57
CA HIS A 179 11.18 -3.93 -4.73
C HIS A 179 10.25 -3.06 -3.88
N GLU A 180 10.78 -2.03 -3.23
CA GLU A 180 9.97 -1.11 -2.43
C GLU A 180 8.96 -0.31 -3.27
N VAL A 181 9.34 0.20 -4.45
CA VAL A 181 8.40 0.92 -5.32
C VAL A 181 7.30 0.00 -5.82
N VAL A 182 7.65 -1.21 -6.25
CA VAL A 182 6.71 -2.25 -6.70
C VAL A 182 5.76 -2.62 -5.57
N GLU A 183 6.27 -2.89 -4.36
CA GLU A 183 5.46 -3.21 -3.19
C GLU A 183 4.43 -2.11 -2.89
N ASN A 184 4.86 -0.83 -2.94
CA ASN A 184 3.98 0.30 -2.69
C ASN A 184 2.90 0.44 -3.77
N CYS A 185 3.22 0.20 -5.05
CA CYS A 185 2.23 0.19 -6.13
C CYS A 185 1.21 -0.95 -5.94
N LEU A 186 1.67 -2.16 -5.64
CA LEU A 186 0.80 -3.33 -5.44
C LEU A 186 -0.12 -3.17 -4.22
N ASN A 187 0.40 -2.65 -3.10
CA ASN A 187 -0.41 -2.31 -1.93
C ASN A 187 -1.50 -1.26 -2.26
N ALA A 188 -1.24 -0.36 -3.23
CA ALA A 188 -2.26 0.57 -3.71
C ALA A 188 -3.29 -0.12 -4.61
N PHE A 189 -2.86 -1.00 -5.52
CA PHE A 189 -3.76 -1.82 -6.35
C PHE A 189 -4.69 -2.71 -5.53
N GLU A 190 -4.21 -3.30 -4.44
CA GLU A 190 -5.06 -4.03 -3.49
C GLU A 190 -6.28 -3.17 -3.08
N SER A 191 -6.03 -1.90 -2.72
CA SER A 191 -7.10 -0.98 -2.36
C SER A 191 -7.97 -0.59 -3.56
N PHE A 192 -7.40 -0.40 -4.74
CA PHE A 192 -8.16 0.00 -5.93
C PHE A 192 -9.14 -1.10 -6.34
N VAL A 193 -8.69 -2.35 -6.35
CA VAL A 193 -9.52 -3.51 -6.69
C VAL A 193 -10.68 -3.67 -5.70
N LEU A 194 -10.42 -3.51 -4.40
CA LEU A 194 -11.46 -3.66 -3.36
C LEU A 194 -12.48 -2.52 -3.32
N ARG A 195 -12.11 -1.30 -3.76
CA ARG A 195 -12.94 -0.10 -3.57
C ARG A 195 -13.54 0.47 -4.85
N CYS A 196 -12.92 0.18 -6.00
CA CYS A 196 -13.21 0.77 -7.30
C CYS A 196 -13.12 -0.28 -8.42
N SER A 197 -13.77 -1.43 -8.23
CA SER A 197 -13.71 -2.57 -9.15
C SER A 197 -14.18 -2.23 -10.57
N LYS A 198 -15.10 -1.27 -10.73
CA LYS A 198 -15.57 -0.82 -12.05
C LYS A 198 -14.55 0.06 -12.77
N GLU A 199 -13.94 0.98 -12.04
CA GLU A 199 -13.02 1.96 -12.60
C GLU A 199 -11.65 1.33 -12.91
N ILE A 200 -11.24 0.30 -12.17
CA ILE A 200 -10.01 -0.45 -12.45
C ILE A 200 -10.16 -1.47 -13.58
N ALA A 201 -11.40 -1.81 -13.96
CA ALA A 201 -11.71 -2.87 -14.93
C ALA A 201 -10.88 -2.84 -16.23
N PRO A 202 -10.61 -1.68 -16.86
CA PRO A 202 -9.81 -1.60 -18.08
C PRO A 202 -8.34 -2.03 -17.92
N HIS A 203 -7.83 -2.06 -16.70
CA HIS A 203 -6.44 -2.34 -16.37
C HIS A 203 -6.25 -3.74 -15.73
N LEU A 204 -7.33 -4.49 -15.55
CA LEU A 204 -7.29 -5.78 -14.84
C LEU A 204 -6.46 -6.82 -15.58
N ASP A 205 -6.50 -6.88 -16.90
CA ASP A 205 -5.79 -7.92 -17.65
C ASP A 205 -4.27 -7.75 -17.53
N GLU A 206 -3.79 -6.50 -17.61
CA GLU A 206 -2.38 -6.16 -17.37
C GLU A 206 -2.02 -6.41 -15.90
N LEU A 207 -2.86 -5.98 -14.95
CA LEU A 207 -2.64 -6.21 -13.53
C LEU A 207 -2.56 -7.71 -13.18
N CYS A 208 -3.41 -8.54 -13.78
CA CYS A 208 -3.37 -10.00 -13.63
C CYS A 208 -2.03 -10.57 -14.12
N THR A 209 -1.58 -10.13 -15.29
CA THR A 209 -0.31 -10.57 -15.88
C THR A 209 0.88 -10.21 -14.99
N VAL A 210 0.95 -8.96 -14.54
CA VAL A 210 1.98 -8.48 -13.62
C VAL A 210 1.93 -9.22 -12.28
N THR A 211 0.73 -9.38 -11.71
CA THR A 211 0.55 -10.09 -10.42
C THR A 211 1.01 -11.54 -10.52
N LEU A 212 0.69 -12.22 -11.62
CA LEU A 212 1.09 -13.61 -11.83
C LEU A 212 2.61 -13.75 -11.91
N SER A 213 3.28 -12.86 -12.66
CA SER A 213 4.74 -12.80 -12.75
C SER A 213 5.38 -12.58 -11.37
N LEU A 214 4.86 -11.60 -10.61
CA LEU A 214 5.42 -11.20 -9.33
C LEU A 214 5.17 -12.20 -8.19
N ILE A 215 4.14 -13.04 -8.27
CA ILE A 215 3.97 -14.16 -7.32
C ILE A 215 5.10 -15.19 -7.47
N ALA A 216 5.61 -15.38 -8.69
CA ALA A 216 6.70 -16.32 -8.97
C ALA A 216 8.10 -15.69 -8.89
N TYR A 217 8.20 -14.38 -8.63
CA TYR A 217 9.45 -13.64 -8.65
C TYR A 217 10.32 -13.97 -7.42
N ASP A 218 11.32 -14.84 -7.61
CA ASP A 218 12.35 -15.16 -6.61
C ASP A 218 13.76 -15.10 -7.25
N PRO A 219 14.35 -13.89 -7.36
CA PRO A 219 15.66 -13.70 -8.02
C PRO A 219 16.80 -14.43 -7.31
N ASN A 220 16.61 -14.79 -6.04
CA ASN A 220 17.59 -15.48 -5.21
C ASN A 220 17.35 -16.99 -5.10
N PHE A 221 16.44 -17.53 -5.93
CA PHE A 221 16.20 -18.97 -6.01
C PHE A 221 17.24 -19.61 -6.96
N TYR A 222 18.31 -20.12 -6.37
CA TYR A 222 19.21 -21.04 -7.09
C TYR A 222 18.58 -22.43 -7.06
N ASP A 223 18.02 -22.86 -8.20
CA ASP A 223 17.58 -24.24 -8.39
C ASP A 223 18.82 -25.13 -8.24
N SER A 224 18.99 -25.70 -7.05
CA SER A 224 20.08 -26.63 -6.74
C SER A 224 19.73 -27.99 -7.36
N GLY A 225 19.60 -28.00 -8.68
CA GLY A 225 19.35 -29.20 -9.46
C GLY A 225 20.60 -30.07 -9.49
N ASP A 226 20.51 -31.20 -8.78
CA ASP A 226 21.35 -32.40 -8.92
C ASP A 226 22.70 -32.40 -8.18
N ALA A 227 22.64 -32.54 -6.84
CA ALA A 227 23.78 -32.96 -6.02
C ALA A 227 23.41 -34.13 -5.10
N ASP A 228 22.78 -35.16 -5.66
CA ASP A 228 22.82 -36.50 -5.06
C ASP A 228 23.89 -37.33 -5.79
N ASN A 229 24.96 -37.68 -5.04
CA ASN A 229 26.03 -38.67 -5.31
C ASN A 229 27.41 -38.18 -5.81
N ALA A 230 28.30 -37.83 -4.87
CA ALA A 230 29.67 -38.34 -4.72
C ALA A 230 30.24 -37.82 -3.38
N MET A 231 30.44 -38.67 -2.34
CA MET A 231 31.75 -39.27 -1.97
C MET A 231 32.84 -38.19 -1.86
N ASP A 232 33.56 -37.94 -0.77
CA ASP A 232 34.09 -38.77 0.31
C ASP A 232 34.88 -37.82 1.25
N GLU A 233 35.24 -38.29 2.43
CA GLU A 233 35.98 -37.62 3.50
C GLU A 233 37.26 -36.89 3.05
N GLY A 234 37.46 -35.68 3.56
CA GLY A 234 38.70 -34.92 3.39
C GLY A 234 38.74 -33.70 4.31
N PHE A 235 38.99 -33.94 5.59
CA PHE A 235 39.30 -32.92 6.59
C PHE A 235 40.63 -32.25 6.22
N ASP A 236 40.63 -30.95 5.87
CA ASP A 236 41.81 -30.11 6.11
C ASP A 236 41.46 -28.64 6.35
N GLU A 237 42.26 -28.06 7.23
CA GLU A 237 42.15 -26.79 7.95
C GLU A 237 42.07 -25.51 7.09
N PHE A 238 41.18 -24.60 7.51
CA PHE A 238 41.25 -23.13 7.47
C PHE A 238 42.31 -22.44 6.57
N ASP A 239 41.81 -21.61 5.64
CA ASP A 239 42.23 -20.21 5.61
C ASP A 239 41.05 -19.29 5.25
N ASP A 240 40.97 -18.23 6.03
CA ASP A 240 39.95 -17.21 6.16
C ASP A 240 40.26 -16.06 5.19
N ASP A 241 39.38 -15.80 4.21
CA ASP A 241 39.05 -14.43 3.79
C ASP A 241 37.99 -14.46 2.68
N GLY A 242 36.79 -13.96 3.02
CA GLY A 242 35.72 -13.76 2.03
C GLY A 242 34.35 -14.27 2.43
N LEU A 243 34.05 -14.42 3.73
CA LEU A 243 32.68 -14.29 4.20
C LEU A 243 32.26 -12.84 3.96
N VAL A 244 31.92 -12.55 2.70
CA VAL A 244 31.04 -11.44 2.35
C VAL A 244 29.73 -11.81 3.03
N ASP A 245 29.57 -11.32 4.25
CA ASP A 245 28.31 -11.18 4.93
C ASP A 245 27.43 -10.27 4.04
N SER A 246 26.88 -10.86 2.99
CA SER A 246 25.91 -10.26 2.09
C SER A 246 24.57 -10.30 2.80
N ASP A 247 24.52 -9.63 3.96
CA ASP A 247 23.31 -9.10 4.61
C ASP A 247 22.75 -7.93 3.75
N ASP A 248 22.75 -8.12 2.43
CA ASP A 248 22.10 -7.24 1.47
C ASP A 248 20.63 -7.67 1.47
N ASP A 249 19.83 -6.94 2.23
CA ASP A 249 18.41 -7.17 2.55
C ASP A 249 17.59 -7.60 1.30
N ASP A 250 17.52 -8.91 1.05
CA ASP A 250 16.64 -9.48 0.02
C ASP A 250 15.20 -9.11 0.37
N ASN A 251 14.65 -8.12 -0.34
CA ASN A 251 13.29 -7.63 -0.19
C ASN A 251 12.34 -8.18 -1.27
N SER A 252 12.79 -9.15 -2.07
CA SER A 252 11.98 -9.76 -3.13
C SER A 252 10.74 -10.47 -2.55
N TRP A 253 10.85 -11.00 -1.33
CA TRP A 253 9.72 -11.62 -0.63
C TRP A 253 8.58 -10.63 -0.36
N LYS A 254 8.89 -9.34 -0.10
CA LYS A 254 7.85 -8.31 0.10
C LYS A 254 7.04 -8.09 -1.18
N VAL A 255 7.70 -8.14 -2.34
CA VAL A 255 7.05 -8.07 -3.65
C VAL A 255 6.09 -9.24 -3.85
N ARG A 256 6.54 -10.48 -3.58
CA ARG A 256 5.68 -11.69 -3.65
C ARG A 256 4.46 -11.56 -2.73
N ARG A 257 4.66 -11.12 -1.48
CA ARG A 257 3.55 -10.89 -0.53
C ARG A 257 2.58 -9.82 -1.00
N ALA A 258 3.06 -8.71 -1.55
CA ALA A 258 2.20 -7.66 -2.07
C ALA A 258 1.40 -8.13 -3.29
N ALA A 259 2.00 -8.96 -4.17
CA ALA A 259 1.29 -9.56 -5.30
C ALA A 259 0.19 -10.53 -4.84
N LEU A 260 0.46 -11.35 -3.82
CA LEU A 260 -0.55 -12.22 -3.20
C LEU A 260 -1.72 -11.43 -2.60
N LYS A 261 -1.47 -10.26 -1.98
CA LYS A 261 -2.54 -9.37 -1.51
C LYS A 261 -3.40 -8.84 -2.65
N VAL A 262 -2.81 -8.49 -3.79
CA VAL A 262 -3.57 -8.09 -4.99
C VAL A 262 -4.43 -9.25 -5.49
N LEU A 263 -3.91 -10.47 -5.54
CA LEU A 263 -4.70 -11.66 -5.88
C LEU A 263 -5.85 -11.89 -4.91
N ALA A 264 -5.60 -11.85 -3.61
CA ALA A 264 -6.64 -11.93 -2.57
C ALA A 264 -7.71 -10.83 -2.75
N ALA A 265 -7.29 -9.61 -3.08
CA ALA A 265 -8.20 -8.52 -3.40
C ALA A 265 -9.03 -8.76 -4.67
N MET A 266 -8.45 -9.35 -5.72
CA MET A 266 -9.17 -9.72 -6.94
C MET A 266 -10.24 -10.78 -6.65
N VAL A 267 -9.90 -11.81 -5.87
CA VAL A 267 -10.83 -12.86 -5.44
C VAL A 267 -12.02 -12.27 -4.67
N ARG A 268 -11.78 -11.30 -3.77
CA ARG A 268 -12.85 -10.63 -3.00
C ARG A 268 -13.63 -9.59 -3.80
N GLY A 269 -12.95 -8.82 -4.64
CA GLY A 269 -13.46 -7.62 -5.27
C GLY A 269 -14.11 -7.84 -6.64
N LEU A 270 -13.87 -9.01 -7.26
CA LEU A 270 -14.29 -9.30 -8.63
C LEU A 270 -15.08 -10.64 -8.70
N PRO A 271 -16.25 -10.75 -8.05
CA PRO A 271 -17.03 -11.99 -8.03
C PRO A 271 -17.41 -12.48 -9.45
N ASP A 272 -17.62 -11.56 -10.37
CA ASP A 272 -18.00 -11.85 -11.76
C ASP A 272 -16.83 -12.40 -12.60
N LYS A 273 -15.57 -12.17 -12.20
CA LYS A 273 -14.36 -12.66 -12.88
C LYS A 273 -13.70 -13.85 -12.20
N LEU A 274 -14.38 -14.43 -11.21
CA LEU A 274 -13.79 -15.49 -10.39
C LEU A 274 -13.30 -16.68 -11.22
N GLU A 275 -14.06 -17.13 -12.21
CA GLU A 275 -13.69 -18.26 -13.08
C GLU A 275 -12.35 -18.01 -13.79
N ASP A 276 -12.22 -16.88 -14.47
CA ASP A 276 -10.97 -16.45 -15.13
C ASP A 276 -9.78 -16.39 -14.14
N ILE A 277 -10.04 -15.90 -12.92
CA ILE A 277 -9.04 -15.84 -11.84
C ILE A 277 -8.59 -17.26 -11.43
N TYR A 278 -9.51 -18.22 -11.28
CA TYR A 278 -9.13 -19.60 -10.96
C TYR A 278 -8.32 -20.24 -12.10
N GLU A 279 -8.78 -20.09 -13.34
CA GLU A 279 -8.08 -20.65 -14.50
C GLU A 279 -6.66 -20.11 -14.61
N THR A 280 -6.48 -18.82 -14.33
CA THR A 280 -5.18 -18.16 -14.43
C THR A 280 -4.26 -18.45 -13.24
N PHE A 281 -4.78 -18.42 -12.00
CA PHE A 281 -3.93 -18.39 -10.80
C PHE A 281 -3.87 -19.71 -10.02
N ALA A 282 -4.85 -20.63 -10.15
CA ALA A 282 -4.91 -21.80 -9.26
C ALA A 282 -3.69 -22.72 -9.42
N GLY A 283 -3.36 -23.11 -10.65
CA GLY A 283 -2.18 -23.94 -10.94
C GLY A 283 -0.87 -23.28 -10.49
N PRO A 284 -0.57 -22.05 -10.95
CA PRO A 284 0.62 -21.32 -10.52
C PRO A 284 0.72 -21.13 -9.00
N LEU A 285 -0.37 -20.85 -8.31
CA LEU A 285 -0.36 -20.66 -6.85
C LEU A 285 -0.10 -21.99 -6.11
N ILE A 286 -0.67 -23.11 -6.58
CA ILE A 286 -0.38 -24.45 -6.02
C ILE A 286 1.11 -24.80 -6.19
N ALA A 287 1.69 -24.47 -7.34
CA ALA A 287 3.13 -24.68 -7.58
C ALA A 287 4.02 -23.86 -6.62
N ARG A 288 3.47 -22.87 -5.90
CA ARG A 288 4.16 -22.08 -4.86
C ARG A 288 3.92 -22.58 -3.43
N PHE A 289 3.28 -23.73 -3.22
CA PHE A 289 3.19 -24.32 -1.87
C PHE A 289 4.55 -24.73 -1.30
N GLN A 290 5.56 -24.85 -2.17
CA GLN A 290 6.97 -25.12 -1.83
C GLN A 290 7.80 -23.84 -1.61
N GLU A 291 7.17 -22.67 -1.50
CA GLU A 291 7.84 -21.38 -1.27
C GLU A 291 8.82 -21.46 -0.08
N ARG A 292 10.06 -20.99 -0.22
CA ARG A 292 11.09 -21.13 0.84
C ARG A 292 10.87 -20.18 2.01
N GLU A 293 10.40 -18.97 1.74
CA GLU A 293 10.19 -17.92 2.74
C GLU A 293 8.90 -18.19 3.51
N GLU A 294 8.98 -18.39 4.84
CA GLU A 294 7.84 -18.84 5.65
C GLU A 294 6.68 -17.84 5.61
N SER A 295 6.97 -16.53 5.63
CA SER A 295 5.94 -15.50 5.62
C SER A 295 5.22 -15.44 4.27
N VAL A 296 5.94 -15.62 3.16
CA VAL A 296 5.35 -15.74 1.82
C VAL A 296 4.53 -17.02 1.71
N ARG A 297 5.04 -18.15 2.21
CA ARG A 297 4.35 -19.45 2.20
C ARG A 297 3.00 -19.38 2.94
N LEU A 298 2.95 -18.71 4.10
CA LEU A 298 1.71 -18.48 4.83
C LEU A 298 0.70 -17.65 4.03
N ASP A 299 1.16 -16.62 3.33
CA ASP A 299 0.31 -15.78 2.48
C ASP A 299 -0.18 -16.55 1.24
N VAL A 300 0.63 -17.45 0.67
CA VAL A 300 0.22 -18.37 -0.41
C VAL A 300 -0.94 -19.25 0.05
N PHE A 301 -0.79 -19.93 1.18
CA PHE A 301 -1.84 -20.79 1.73
C PHE A 301 -3.10 -19.99 2.10
N SER A 302 -2.93 -18.80 2.67
CA SER A 302 -4.05 -17.93 3.04
C SER A 302 -4.83 -17.47 1.81
N THR A 303 -4.13 -17.09 0.74
CA THR A 303 -4.72 -16.66 -0.54
C THR A 303 -5.42 -17.82 -1.23
N PHE A 304 -4.79 -19.00 -1.28
CA PHE A 304 -5.43 -20.20 -1.84
C PHE A 304 -6.67 -20.61 -1.02
N GLY A 305 -6.61 -20.51 0.30
CA GLY A 305 -7.77 -20.73 1.18
C GLY A 305 -8.91 -19.75 0.90
N GLU A 306 -8.60 -18.49 0.59
CA GLU A 306 -9.59 -17.49 0.20
C GLU A 306 -10.22 -17.78 -1.17
N MET A 307 -9.41 -18.21 -2.14
CA MET A 307 -9.90 -18.75 -3.40
C MET A 307 -10.85 -19.93 -3.13
N ALA A 308 -10.44 -20.96 -2.41
CA ALA A 308 -11.29 -22.11 -2.12
C ALA A 308 -12.63 -21.74 -1.44
N ARG A 309 -12.61 -20.83 -0.46
CA ARG A 309 -13.84 -20.33 0.20
C ARG A 309 -14.77 -19.62 -0.77
N SER A 310 -14.22 -18.78 -1.66
CA SER A 310 -15.01 -18.00 -2.61
C SER A 310 -15.67 -18.88 -3.68
N ALA A 311 -15.03 -19.99 -4.08
CA ALA A 311 -15.61 -20.98 -4.98
C ALA A 311 -16.86 -21.66 -4.38
N VAL A 312 -16.82 -22.02 -3.09
CA VAL A 312 -17.95 -22.66 -2.39
C VAL A 312 -19.16 -21.74 -2.30
N VAL A 313 -18.94 -20.45 -1.99
CA VAL A 313 -20.02 -19.45 -1.90
C VAL A 313 -20.71 -19.25 -3.25
N LYS A 314 -19.95 -19.20 -4.36
CA LYS A 314 -20.53 -19.11 -5.72
C LYS A 314 -21.37 -20.35 -6.06
N GLY A 315 -20.89 -21.54 -5.71
CA GLY A 315 -21.63 -22.79 -5.90
C GLY A 315 -22.96 -22.85 -5.14
N GLN A 316 -22.99 -22.35 -3.90
CA GLN A 316 -24.23 -22.28 -3.10
C GLN A 316 -25.22 -21.24 -3.62
N GLY A 317 -24.74 -20.07 -4.09
CA GLY A 317 -25.59 -19.05 -4.72
C GLY A 317 -26.25 -19.52 -6.02
N ALA A 318 -25.51 -20.27 -6.84
CA ALA A 318 -26.06 -20.88 -8.06
C ALA A 318 -27.13 -21.95 -7.76
N LEU A 319 -26.94 -22.76 -6.73
CA LEU A 319 -27.92 -23.77 -6.29
C LEU A 319 -29.19 -23.14 -5.70
N ALA A 320 -29.08 -22.02 -4.98
CA ALA A 320 -30.22 -21.31 -4.42
C ALA A 320 -31.04 -20.52 -5.46
N GLY A 321 -30.40 -20.03 -6.54
CA GLY A 321 -31.08 -19.29 -7.63
C GLY A 321 -31.75 -20.17 -8.69
N GLY A 322 -31.43 -21.47 -8.74
CA GLY A 322 -31.98 -22.43 -9.70
C GLY A 322 -33.35 -23.04 -9.35
N GLY A 323 -33.96 -22.64 -8.22
CA GLY A 323 -35.23 -23.18 -7.72
C GLY A 323 -36.50 -22.60 -8.34
N GLY A 324 -36.43 -22.02 -9.54
CA GLY A 324 -37.62 -21.56 -10.27
C GLY A 324 -38.42 -22.76 -10.81
N GLU A 325 -39.60 -22.99 -10.25
CA GLU A 325 -40.55 -24.04 -10.65
C GLU A 325 -40.77 -24.08 -12.17
N PRO A 326 -40.75 -25.27 -12.80
CA PRO A 326 -41.28 -25.41 -14.15
C PRO A 326 -42.81 -25.29 -14.11
N ALA A 327 -43.35 -24.45 -15.00
CA ALA A 327 -44.78 -24.33 -15.28
C ALA A 327 -45.37 -25.59 -15.91
#